data_AF-A0A2A6R503-F1
#
_entry.id   AF-A0A2A6R503-F1
#
_cell.length_a   1.000
_cell.length_b   1.000
_cell.length_c   1.000
_cell.angle_alpha   90.00
_cell.angle_beta   90.00
_cell.angle_gamma   90.00
#
_symmetry.space_group_name_H-M   'P 1'
#
loop_
_entity.id
_entity.type
_entity.pdbx_description
1 polymer ?
#
loop_
_entity_poly.entity_id
_entity_poly.type
_entity_poly.pdbx_seq_one_letter_code
_entity_poly.pdbx_strand_id
1 'polypeptide(L)'
;MMKRIFSVLLALILPVQAAVSQTPDEAQARKARSIAQLQSEGVPTIDHLPTIEAESDSSRRDNKAVVERGIALAIVAVKGETGDHAMGETLIRQFDAASFLTPKERAFMDDPDPSEQDRVNFTWRYEGVHVMLWALGITPELERPDHICDVPFIANSLRELGTDGLLRRAKLRPQKDLLDAADLIYRYDWAVVNARLKGEEPPAGLNKGVVYERHYALNWLIGYMGQDWDDISTDT
;
A
#
# COMPACT_ATOMS: atom_id res chain seq x y z
N MET A 1 -62.19 34.35 -50.90
CA MET A 1 -62.89 33.33 -50.07
C MET A 1 -61.86 32.21 -49.89
N MET A 2 -61.12 32.05 -48.78
CA MET A 2 -61.46 31.99 -47.36
C MET A 2 -60.31 32.56 -46.50
N LYS A 3 -60.71 33.07 -45.34
CA LYS A 3 -59.88 33.58 -44.23
C LYS A 3 -59.14 32.43 -43.52
N ARG A 4 -57.99 32.72 -42.89
CA ARG A 4 -57.77 32.40 -41.46
C ARG A 4 -56.56 33.16 -40.87
N ILE A 5 -56.84 33.79 -39.74
CA ILE A 5 -56.00 34.56 -38.82
C ILE A 5 -55.46 33.61 -37.74
N PHE A 6 -54.50 34.10 -36.94
CA PHE A 6 -53.88 33.60 -35.67
C PHE A 6 -52.46 33.09 -35.87
N SER A 7 -51.48 33.32 -34.99
CA SER A 7 -51.22 34.28 -33.91
C SER A 7 -49.83 33.91 -33.39
N VAL A 8 -49.00 34.92 -33.13
CA VAL A 8 -47.94 34.99 -32.10
C VAL A 8 -47.72 33.72 -31.25
N LEU A 9 -46.53 33.13 -31.33
CA LEU A 9 -45.75 32.81 -30.13
C LEU A 9 -44.27 32.62 -30.47
N LEU A 10 -43.49 33.61 -30.04
CA LEU A 10 -42.03 33.60 -30.00
C LEU A 10 -41.63 32.68 -28.83
N ALA A 11 -41.29 31.41 -29.11
CA ALA A 11 -40.72 30.52 -28.11
C ALA A 11 -39.20 30.69 -28.11
N LEU A 12 -38.69 31.39 -27.10
CA LEU A 12 -37.28 31.42 -26.72
C LEU A 12 -36.81 29.98 -26.48
N ILE A 13 -36.01 29.43 -27.39
CA ILE A 13 -35.21 28.25 -27.13
C ILE A 13 -33.98 28.72 -26.36
N LEU A 14 -34.08 28.76 -25.03
CA LEU A 14 -32.88 28.76 -24.18
C LEU A 14 -32.27 27.35 -24.27
N PRO A 15 -30.99 27.20 -24.62
CA PRO A 15 -30.34 25.92 -24.45
C PRO A 15 -30.25 25.67 -22.94
N VAL A 16 -30.92 24.61 -22.48
CA VAL A 16 -30.61 23.99 -21.20
C VAL A 16 -29.19 23.46 -21.34
N GLN A 17 -28.20 24.26 -20.94
CA GLN A 17 -26.89 23.74 -20.60
C GLN A 17 -27.12 22.85 -19.40
N ALA A 18 -27.26 21.54 -19.66
CA ALA A 18 -27.02 20.54 -18.65
C ALA A 18 -25.63 20.85 -18.09
N ALA A 19 -25.58 21.35 -16.86
CA ALA A 19 -24.35 21.37 -16.09
C ALA A 19 -23.87 19.93 -16.08
N VAL A 20 -22.85 19.64 -16.89
CA VAL A 20 -22.07 18.42 -16.74
C VAL A 20 -21.49 18.55 -15.34
N SER A 21 -22.13 17.93 -14.35
CA SER A 21 -21.52 17.74 -13.06
C SER A 21 -20.27 16.92 -13.34
N GLN A 22 -19.13 17.59 -13.45
CA GLN A 22 -17.86 16.92 -13.55
C GLN A 22 -17.71 16.16 -12.24
N THR A 23 -17.99 14.87 -12.28
CA THR A 23 -17.60 13.95 -11.22
C THR A 23 -16.11 14.21 -10.98
N PRO A 24 -15.67 14.52 -9.75
CA PRO A 24 -14.26 14.65 -9.47
C PRO A 24 -13.55 13.41 -10.00
N ASP A 25 -12.47 13.62 -10.75
CA ASP A 25 -11.58 12.54 -11.17
C ASP A 25 -11.27 11.68 -9.93
N GLU A 26 -11.39 10.36 -10.09
CA GLU A 26 -11.32 9.39 -8.99
C GLU A 26 -10.04 9.56 -8.16
N ALA A 27 -8.92 9.82 -8.85
CA ALA A 27 -7.62 10.08 -8.27
C ALA A 27 -7.60 11.38 -7.45
N GLN A 28 -8.23 12.45 -7.93
CA GLN A 28 -8.37 13.71 -7.19
C GLN A 28 -9.27 13.55 -5.97
N ALA A 29 -10.37 12.81 -6.09
CA ALA A 29 -11.27 12.53 -4.96
C ALA A 29 -10.54 11.75 -3.86
N ARG A 30 -9.72 10.77 -4.23
CA ARG A 30 -8.87 10.01 -3.30
C ARG A 30 -7.82 10.89 -2.63
N LYS A 31 -7.08 11.69 -3.40
CA LYS A 31 -6.15 12.70 -2.88
C LYS A 31 -6.81 13.61 -1.84
N ALA A 32 -8.02 14.10 -2.12
CA ALA A 32 -8.75 14.97 -1.21
C ALA A 32 -9.10 14.28 0.11
N ARG A 33 -9.52 12.99 0.08
CA ARG A 33 -9.77 12.20 1.29
C ARG A 33 -8.49 12.02 2.12
N SER A 34 -7.38 11.67 1.49
CA SER A 34 -6.10 11.52 2.17
C SER A 34 -5.60 12.82 2.80
N ILE A 35 -5.69 13.94 2.08
CA ILE A 35 -5.33 15.27 2.61
C ILE A 35 -6.19 15.64 3.82
N ALA A 36 -7.50 15.40 3.75
CA ALA A 36 -8.40 15.65 4.88
C ALA A 36 -8.02 14.82 6.11
N GLN A 37 -7.64 13.55 5.92
CA GLN A 37 -7.14 12.69 7.00
C GLN A 37 -5.87 13.27 7.62
N LEU A 38 -4.85 13.59 6.80
CA LEU A 38 -3.59 14.18 7.28
C LEU A 38 -3.82 15.47 8.07
N GLN A 39 -4.67 16.36 7.56
CA GLN A 39 -5.01 17.62 8.22
C GLN A 39 -5.70 17.39 9.57
N SER A 40 -6.59 16.40 9.67
CA SER A 40 -7.26 16.04 10.92
C SER A 40 -6.28 15.52 11.99
N GLU A 41 -5.15 14.96 11.56
CA GLU A 41 -4.08 14.45 12.42
C GLU A 41 -2.97 15.49 12.70
N GLY A 42 -3.08 16.69 12.13
CA GLY A 42 -2.04 17.72 12.23
C GLY A 42 -0.77 17.40 11.44
N VAL A 43 -0.86 16.52 10.43
CA VAL A 43 0.25 16.21 9.52
C VAL A 43 0.29 17.27 8.41
N PRO A 44 1.46 17.89 8.14
CA PRO A 44 1.61 18.83 7.03
C PRO A 44 1.25 18.21 5.68
N THR A 45 0.72 19.02 4.76
CA THR A 45 0.40 18.61 3.39
C THR A 45 1.02 19.58 2.38
N ILE A 46 1.09 19.18 1.11
CA ILE A 46 1.48 20.05 0.01
C ILE A 46 0.54 19.89 -1.19
N ASP A 47 0.14 21.00 -1.78
CA ASP A 47 -0.92 21.01 -2.81
C ASP A 47 -0.46 20.36 -4.12
N HIS A 48 0.82 20.51 -4.46
CA HIS A 48 1.37 20.07 -5.75
C HIS A 48 1.95 18.65 -5.74
N LEU A 49 1.80 17.89 -4.64
CA LEU A 49 2.12 16.46 -4.67
C LEU A 49 1.18 15.77 -5.69
N PRO A 50 1.69 15.03 -6.69
CA PRO A 50 0.87 14.40 -7.70
C PRO A 50 -0.18 13.44 -7.12
N THR A 51 -1.20 13.15 -7.93
CA THR A 51 -2.06 11.98 -7.68
C THR A 51 -1.35 10.72 -8.18
N ILE A 52 -1.61 9.59 -7.55
CA ILE A 52 -1.29 8.29 -8.15
C ILE A 52 -2.38 7.88 -9.16
N GLU A 53 -2.12 6.84 -9.96
CA GLU A 53 -2.96 6.41 -11.09
C GLU A 53 -4.39 6.06 -10.65
N ALA A 54 -5.36 6.33 -11.52
CA ALA A 54 -6.76 5.92 -11.34
C ALA A 54 -6.93 4.40 -11.42
N GLU A 55 -8.05 3.87 -10.92
CA GLU A 55 -8.27 2.40 -10.87
C GLU A 55 -8.20 1.77 -12.27
N SER A 56 -8.75 2.45 -13.29
CA SER A 56 -8.75 1.98 -14.68
C SER A 56 -7.36 1.86 -15.32
N ASP A 57 -6.39 2.62 -14.82
CA ASP A 57 -5.03 2.69 -15.36
C ASP A 57 -4.02 1.96 -14.45
N SER A 58 -4.46 1.48 -13.29
CA SER A 58 -3.64 0.73 -12.34
C SER A 58 -3.57 -0.76 -12.68
N SER A 59 -2.46 -1.40 -12.31
CA SER A 59 -2.34 -2.85 -12.34
C SER A 59 -2.65 -3.46 -10.97
N ARG A 60 -2.73 -4.78 -10.88
CA ARG A 60 -3.13 -5.46 -9.64
C ARG A 60 -2.40 -6.80 -9.49
N ARG A 61 -1.89 -7.06 -8.28
CA ARG A 61 -1.43 -8.40 -7.87
C ARG A 61 -2.62 -9.33 -7.59
N ASP A 62 -2.43 -10.63 -7.78
CA ASP A 62 -3.45 -11.62 -7.41
C ASP A 62 -3.27 -12.14 -5.97
N ASN A 63 -4.26 -12.86 -5.46
CA ASN A 63 -4.22 -13.47 -4.12
C ASN A 63 -2.95 -14.30 -3.89
N LYS A 64 -2.52 -15.08 -4.90
CA LYS A 64 -1.40 -16.01 -4.77
C LYS A 64 -0.10 -15.23 -4.61
N ALA A 65 0.15 -14.26 -5.49
CA ALA A 65 1.33 -13.41 -5.42
C ALA A 65 1.44 -12.68 -4.07
N VAL A 66 0.33 -12.16 -3.55
CA VAL A 66 0.30 -11.46 -2.26
C VAL A 66 0.58 -12.40 -1.09
N VAL A 67 0.04 -13.63 -1.10
CA VAL A 67 0.34 -14.64 -0.08
C VAL A 67 1.82 -15.05 -0.12
N GLU A 68 2.33 -15.40 -1.31
CA GLU A 68 3.73 -15.82 -1.48
C GLU A 68 4.70 -14.72 -1.04
N ARG A 69 4.43 -13.47 -1.41
CA ARG A 69 5.21 -12.32 -0.97
C ARG A 69 5.14 -12.14 0.55
N GLY A 70 3.95 -12.17 1.15
CA GLY A 70 3.78 -12.04 2.60
C GLY A 70 4.55 -13.10 3.40
N ILE A 71 4.59 -14.35 2.90
CA ILE A 71 5.37 -15.44 3.50
C ILE A 71 6.87 -15.16 3.39
N ALA A 72 7.37 -14.80 2.21
CA ALA A 72 8.77 -14.50 2.01
C ALA A 72 9.26 -13.36 2.91
N LEU A 73 8.46 -12.29 3.03
CA LEU A 73 8.76 -11.16 3.91
C LEU A 73 8.83 -11.57 5.38
N ALA A 74 7.93 -12.46 5.82
CA ALA A 74 7.96 -12.96 7.19
C ALA A 74 9.21 -13.80 7.47
N ILE A 75 9.62 -14.65 6.52
CA ILE A 75 10.81 -15.51 6.67
C ILE A 75 12.07 -14.65 6.83
N VAL A 76 12.28 -13.66 5.95
CA VAL A 76 13.45 -12.78 6.04
C VAL A 76 13.40 -11.90 7.29
N ALA A 77 12.21 -11.46 7.72
CA ALA A 77 12.04 -10.69 8.95
C ALA A 77 12.41 -11.49 10.20
N VAL A 78 11.97 -12.75 10.29
CA VAL A 78 12.33 -13.64 11.41
C VAL A 78 13.83 -13.86 11.48
N LYS A 79 14.50 -14.12 10.34
CA LYS A 79 15.96 -14.26 10.33
C LYS A 79 16.66 -12.94 10.71
N GLY A 80 16.17 -11.80 10.22
CA GLY A 80 16.66 -10.48 10.64
C GLY A 80 16.60 -10.29 12.15
N GLU A 81 15.44 -10.53 12.74
CA GLU A 81 15.18 -10.36 14.17
C GLU A 81 16.04 -11.30 15.03
N THR A 82 16.04 -12.60 14.69
CA THR A 82 16.67 -13.64 15.53
C THR A 82 18.16 -13.81 15.27
N GLY A 83 18.63 -13.53 14.05
CA GLY A 83 19.96 -13.92 13.58
C GLY A 83 20.12 -15.44 13.39
N ASP A 84 19.04 -16.22 13.53
CA ASP A 84 19.11 -17.68 13.45
C ASP A 84 18.95 -18.16 12.00
N HIS A 85 20.09 -18.48 11.38
CA HIS A 85 20.13 -19.01 10.01
C HIS A 85 19.39 -20.35 9.88
N ALA A 86 19.52 -21.26 10.86
CA ALA A 86 18.88 -22.58 10.80
C ALA A 86 17.36 -22.50 10.93
N MET A 87 16.87 -21.54 11.75
CA MET A 87 15.45 -21.23 11.84
C MET A 87 14.92 -20.69 10.52
N GLY A 88 15.62 -19.75 9.88
CA GLY A 88 15.28 -19.22 8.57
C GLY A 88 15.14 -20.33 7.50
N GLU A 89 16.13 -21.22 7.43
CA GLU A 89 16.13 -22.40 6.56
C GLU A 89 14.97 -23.36 6.83
N THR A 90 14.62 -23.53 8.10
CA THR A 90 13.49 -24.36 8.52
C THR A 90 12.16 -23.77 8.05
N LEU A 91 12.00 -22.45 8.15
CA LEU A 91 10.79 -21.78 7.68
C LEU A 91 10.66 -21.82 6.15
N ILE A 92 11.76 -21.68 5.39
CA ILE A 92 11.75 -21.85 3.93
C ILE A 92 11.16 -23.22 3.56
N ARG A 93 11.63 -24.29 4.21
CA ARG A 93 11.12 -25.65 3.97
C ARG A 93 9.68 -25.83 4.45
N GLN A 94 9.34 -25.30 5.62
CA GLN A 94 8.00 -25.42 6.20
C GLN A 94 6.91 -24.81 5.31
N PHE A 95 7.20 -23.68 4.67
CA PHE A 95 6.26 -22.96 3.81
C PHE A 95 6.41 -23.28 2.31
N ASP A 96 7.35 -24.15 1.93
CA ASP A 96 7.76 -24.40 0.53
C ASP A 96 8.11 -23.10 -0.23
N ALA A 97 8.78 -22.18 0.47
CA ALA A 97 8.89 -20.77 0.06
C ALA A 97 10.14 -20.44 -0.75
N ALA A 98 10.94 -21.44 -1.14
CA ALA A 98 12.19 -21.19 -1.86
C ALA A 98 11.96 -20.40 -3.17
N SER A 99 10.87 -20.68 -3.87
CA SER A 99 10.52 -19.97 -5.11
C SER A 99 9.94 -18.56 -4.89
N PHE A 100 9.60 -18.20 -3.64
CA PHE A 100 8.97 -16.92 -3.34
C PHE A 100 10.00 -15.81 -3.17
N LEU A 101 11.19 -16.15 -2.65
CA LEU A 101 12.26 -15.20 -2.34
C LEU A 101 12.75 -14.45 -3.58
N THR A 102 12.91 -13.13 -3.45
CA THR A 102 13.59 -12.33 -4.46
C THR A 102 15.11 -12.59 -4.46
N PRO A 103 15.86 -12.11 -5.48
CA PRO A 103 17.32 -12.20 -5.47
C PRO A 103 17.97 -11.58 -4.22
N LYS A 104 17.53 -10.40 -3.77
CA LYS A 104 18.07 -9.76 -2.55
C LYS A 104 17.73 -10.55 -1.29
N GLU A 105 16.49 -11.02 -1.18
CA GLU A 105 16.05 -11.86 -0.05
C GLU A 105 16.80 -13.19 -0.01
N ARG A 106 17.00 -13.83 -1.17
CA ARG A 106 17.78 -15.06 -1.29
C ARG A 106 19.23 -14.87 -0.88
N ALA A 107 19.88 -13.80 -1.35
CA ALA A 107 21.24 -13.49 -0.95
C ALA A 107 21.36 -13.32 0.58
N PHE A 108 20.40 -12.62 1.20
CA PHE A 108 20.34 -12.50 2.64
C PHE A 108 20.09 -13.84 3.33
N MET A 109 19.19 -14.68 2.82
CA MET A 109 18.88 -15.98 3.41
C MET A 109 20.06 -16.97 3.32
N ASP A 110 20.80 -16.96 2.21
CA ASP A 110 21.93 -17.85 1.97
C ASP A 110 23.19 -17.45 2.80
N ASP A 111 23.27 -16.21 3.29
CA ASP A 111 24.36 -15.76 4.16
C ASP A 111 24.18 -16.28 5.61
N PRO A 112 25.06 -17.14 6.15
CA PRO A 112 24.95 -17.61 7.53
C PRO A 112 25.28 -16.57 8.60
N ASP A 113 25.95 -15.47 8.24
CA ASP A 113 26.39 -14.42 9.18
C ASP A 113 26.20 -13.01 8.56
N PRO A 114 24.95 -12.60 8.28
CA PRO A 114 24.67 -11.32 7.65
C PRO A 114 25.02 -10.16 8.58
N SER A 115 25.34 -9.00 7.98
CA SER A 115 25.67 -7.81 8.76
C SER A 115 24.52 -7.38 9.67
N GLU A 116 24.84 -6.69 10.78
CA GLU A 116 23.82 -6.12 11.67
C GLU A 116 22.88 -5.18 10.92
N GLN A 117 23.39 -4.39 9.97
CA GLN A 117 22.57 -3.50 9.16
C GLN A 117 21.60 -4.28 8.26
N ASP A 118 22.05 -5.38 7.63
CA ASP A 118 21.15 -6.22 6.82
C ASP A 118 20.07 -6.85 7.69
N ARG A 119 20.44 -7.35 8.87
CA ARG A 119 19.48 -7.88 9.84
C ARG A 119 18.42 -6.84 10.23
N VAL A 120 18.84 -5.62 10.53
CA VAL A 120 17.92 -4.50 10.83
C VAL A 120 17.02 -4.23 9.63
N ASN A 121 17.59 -4.10 8.42
CA ASN A 121 16.83 -3.84 7.19
C ASN A 121 15.76 -4.91 6.94
N PHE A 122 16.10 -6.19 7.09
CA PHE A 122 15.15 -7.27 6.85
C PHE A 122 14.13 -7.44 7.99
N THR A 123 14.46 -7.07 9.23
CA THR A 123 13.49 -7.08 10.35
C THR A 123 12.31 -6.14 10.08
N TRP A 124 12.56 -4.99 9.46
CA TRP A 124 11.52 -4.03 9.07
C TRP A 124 10.47 -4.61 8.10
N ARG A 125 10.77 -5.73 7.41
CA ARG A 125 9.80 -6.39 6.53
C ARG A 125 8.54 -6.89 7.23
N TYR A 126 8.53 -6.99 8.56
CA TYR A 126 7.29 -7.24 9.31
C TYR A 126 6.17 -6.22 9.00
N GLU A 127 6.51 -4.95 8.76
CA GLU A 127 5.52 -3.94 8.33
C GLU A 127 4.93 -4.26 6.95
N GLY A 128 5.78 -4.76 6.03
CA GLY A 128 5.32 -5.27 4.74
C GLY A 128 4.39 -6.47 4.90
N VAL A 129 4.70 -7.40 5.82
CA VAL A 129 3.81 -8.54 6.13
C VAL A 129 2.46 -8.06 6.66
N HIS A 130 2.45 -7.08 7.57
CA HIS A 130 1.22 -6.50 8.09
C HIS A 130 0.33 -5.94 6.98
N VAL A 131 0.93 -5.22 6.01
CA VAL A 131 0.24 -4.72 4.82
C VAL A 131 -0.29 -5.86 3.95
N MET A 132 0.47 -6.93 3.72
CA MET A 132 -0.02 -8.09 2.94
C MET A 132 -1.20 -8.78 3.63
N LEU A 133 -1.14 -8.99 4.95
CA LEU A 133 -2.24 -9.60 5.71
C LEU A 133 -3.49 -8.72 5.72
N TRP A 134 -3.33 -7.40 5.83
CA TRP A 134 -4.43 -6.46 5.67
C TRP A 134 -5.03 -6.53 4.27
N ALA A 135 -4.20 -6.51 3.22
CA ALA A 135 -4.64 -6.57 1.84
C ALA A 135 -5.42 -7.86 1.56
N LEU A 136 -5.01 -9.00 2.14
CA LEU A 136 -5.68 -10.30 2.04
C LEU A 136 -6.95 -10.44 2.88
N GLY A 137 -7.31 -9.43 3.67
CA GLY A 137 -8.49 -9.45 4.54
C GLY A 137 -8.32 -10.31 5.80
N ILE A 138 -7.08 -10.63 6.19
CA ILE A 138 -6.75 -11.37 7.42
C ILE A 138 -6.66 -10.39 8.59
N THR A 139 -5.97 -9.27 8.38
CA THR A 139 -6.00 -8.13 9.29
C THR A 139 -7.16 -7.21 8.89
N PRO A 140 -8.07 -6.85 9.82
CA PRO A 140 -9.28 -6.10 9.47
C PRO A 140 -9.00 -4.66 9.07
N GLU A 141 -7.99 -4.02 9.67
CA GLU A 141 -7.69 -2.59 9.50
C GLU A 141 -6.18 -2.40 9.32
N LEU A 142 -5.82 -1.34 8.58
CA LEU A 142 -4.44 -0.87 8.47
C LEU A 142 -4.35 0.41 9.28
N GLU A 143 -3.74 0.32 10.45
CA GLU A 143 -3.70 1.40 11.43
C GLU A 143 -2.77 2.54 10.98
N ARG A 144 -2.85 3.67 11.69
CA ARG A 144 -1.95 4.81 11.48
C ARG A 144 -0.49 4.38 11.64
N PRO A 145 0.44 4.87 10.80
CA PRO A 145 1.83 4.42 10.83
C PRO A 145 2.67 5.17 11.89
N ASP A 146 2.20 5.21 13.14
CA ASP A 146 2.88 5.83 14.28
C ASP A 146 3.48 4.82 15.28
N HIS A 147 3.21 3.53 15.07
CA HIS A 147 3.76 2.43 15.86
C HIS A 147 4.03 1.21 14.99
N ILE A 148 4.89 0.33 15.50
CA ILE A 148 5.22 -0.95 14.84
C ILE A 148 4.04 -1.92 14.91
N CYS A 149 3.94 -2.80 13.92
CA CYS A 149 2.92 -3.84 13.84
C CYS A 149 3.03 -4.90 14.95
N ASP A 150 1.93 -5.62 15.18
CA ASP A 150 1.85 -6.75 16.11
C ASP A 150 2.53 -8.00 15.51
N VAL A 151 3.84 -8.13 15.76
CA VAL A 151 4.65 -9.29 15.33
C VAL A 151 4.11 -10.61 15.91
N PRO A 152 3.71 -10.71 17.20
CA PRO A 152 3.03 -11.91 17.71
C PRO A 152 1.78 -12.32 16.93
N PHE A 153 0.92 -11.37 16.54
CA PHE A 153 -0.25 -11.64 15.70
C PHE A 153 0.15 -12.18 14.31
N ILE A 154 1.16 -11.58 13.68
CA ILE A 154 1.70 -12.05 12.39
C ILE A 154 2.19 -13.50 12.53
N ALA A 155 3.05 -13.78 13.51
CA ALA A 155 3.61 -15.09 13.73
C ALA A 155 2.53 -16.16 13.99
N ASN A 156 1.52 -15.82 14.80
CA ASN A 156 0.39 -16.71 15.06
C ASN A 156 -0.43 -16.97 13.79
N SER A 157 -0.75 -15.94 13.01
CA SER A 157 -1.51 -16.07 11.76
C SER A 157 -0.82 -16.98 10.76
N LEU A 158 0.49 -16.80 10.56
CA LEU A 158 1.29 -17.63 9.64
C LEU A 158 1.40 -19.07 10.12
N ARG A 159 1.61 -19.29 11.43
CA ARG A 159 1.71 -20.61 12.04
C ARG A 159 0.40 -21.40 11.96
N GLU A 160 -0.73 -20.74 12.22
CA GLU A 160 -2.05 -21.39 12.21
C GLU A 160 -2.53 -21.73 10.80
N LEU A 161 -2.26 -20.84 9.84
CA LEU A 161 -2.79 -20.98 8.49
C LEU A 161 -1.84 -21.74 7.55
N GLY A 162 -0.52 -21.53 7.68
CA GLY A 162 0.43 -21.97 6.67
C GLY A 162 0.13 -21.38 5.28
N THR A 163 0.88 -21.80 4.26
CA THR A 163 0.66 -21.34 2.87
C THR A 163 -0.75 -21.64 2.39
N ASP A 164 -1.22 -22.88 2.55
CA ASP A 164 -2.53 -23.30 2.05
C ASP A 164 -3.70 -22.62 2.77
N GLY A 165 -3.61 -22.43 4.09
CA GLY A 165 -4.66 -21.74 4.86
C GLY A 165 -4.74 -20.27 4.51
N LEU A 166 -3.60 -19.62 4.27
CA LEU A 166 -3.54 -18.23 3.78
C LEU A 166 -4.20 -18.13 2.40
N LEU A 167 -3.85 -19.01 1.46
CA LEU A 167 -4.46 -19.04 0.13
C LEU A 167 -5.98 -19.27 0.18
N ARG A 168 -6.46 -20.17 1.06
CA ARG A 168 -7.91 -20.40 1.23
C ARG A 168 -8.64 -19.23 1.86
N ARG A 169 -8.02 -18.51 2.79
CA ARG A 169 -8.62 -17.33 3.43
C ARG A 169 -8.46 -16.05 2.62
N ALA A 170 -7.51 -16.02 1.68
CA ALA A 170 -7.15 -14.85 0.89
C ALA A 170 -8.37 -14.25 0.19
N LYS A 171 -8.72 -13.04 0.63
CA LYS A 171 -9.72 -12.17 0.01
C LYS A 171 -9.06 -10.83 -0.23
N LEU A 172 -8.23 -10.76 -1.27
CA LEU A 172 -7.58 -9.50 -1.65
C LEU A 172 -8.63 -8.41 -1.80
N ARG A 173 -8.45 -7.33 -1.05
CA ARG A 173 -9.34 -6.15 -1.07
C ARG A 173 -9.51 -5.61 -2.49
N PRO A 174 -10.61 -4.92 -2.81
CA PRO A 174 -10.79 -4.21 -4.09
C PRO A 174 -9.62 -3.29 -4.44
N GLN A 175 -9.39 -3.04 -5.73
CA GLN A 175 -8.24 -2.23 -6.17
C GLN A 175 -8.35 -0.81 -5.66
N LYS A 176 -9.55 -0.24 -5.72
CA LYS A 176 -9.89 1.01 -5.05
C LYS A 176 -9.38 1.12 -3.61
N ASP A 177 -9.58 0.10 -2.79
CA ASP A 177 -9.20 0.14 -1.36
C ASP A 177 -7.68 0.12 -1.18
N LEU A 178 -6.97 -0.65 -2.01
CA LEU A 178 -5.50 -0.67 -2.01
C LEU A 178 -4.93 0.68 -2.47
N LEU A 179 -5.55 1.24 -3.51
CA LEU A 179 -5.23 2.55 -4.07
C LEU A 179 -5.49 3.69 -3.09
N ASP A 180 -6.57 3.63 -2.30
CA ASP A 180 -6.86 4.58 -1.23
C ASP A 180 -5.78 4.53 -0.13
N ALA A 181 -5.36 3.34 0.29
CA ALA A 181 -4.26 3.19 1.26
C ALA A 181 -2.90 3.64 0.71
N ALA A 182 -2.60 3.33 -0.56
CA ALA A 182 -1.37 3.74 -1.23
C ALA A 182 -1.27 5.28 -1.35
N ASP A 183 -2.36 5.95 -1.70
CA ASP A 183 -2.38 7.42 -1.78
C ASP A 183 -2.20 8.08 -0.39
N LEU A 184 -2.78 7.47 0.65
CA LEU A 184 -2.65 7.94 2.02
C LEU A 184 -1.21 7.79 2.53
N ILE A 185 -0.60 6.62 2.38
CA ILE A 185 0.77 6.38 2.84
C ILE A 185 1.79 7.21 2.06
N TYR A 186 1.57 7.41 0.75
CA TYR A 186 2.40 8.27 -0.10
C TYR A 186 2.48 9.71 0.45
N ARG A 187 1.35 10.22 0.98
CA ARG A 187 1.29 11.56 1.59
C ARG A 187 1.95 11.61 2.97
N TYR A 188 1.80 10.56 3.77
CA TYR A 188 2.57 10.45 5.03
C TYR A 188 4.06 10.41 4.75
N ASP A 189 4.51 9.66 3.74
CA ASP A 189 5.92 9.54 3.40
C ASP A 189 6.49 10.87 2.93
N TRP A 190 5.77 11.62 2.08
CA TRP A 190 6.15 12.99 1.76
C TRP A 190 6.35 13.85 3.02
N ALA A 191 5.42 13.80 3.98
CA ALA A 191 5.50 14.61 5.19
C ALA A 191 6.71 14.23 6.06
N VAL A 192 7.00 12.93 6.17
CA VAL A 192 8.17 12.39 6.88
C VAL A 192 9.48 12.79 6.18
N VAL A 193 9.56 12.65 4.85
CA VAL A 193 10.72 13.03 4.05
C VAL A 193 10.97 14.54 4.14
N ASN A 194 9.93 15.35 4.04
CA ASN A 194 10.02 16.81 4.16
C ASN A 194 10.54 17.25 5.54
N ALA A 195 10.06 16.63 6.63
CA ALA A 195 10.59 16.89 7.98
C ALA A 195 12.08 16.52 8.07
N ARG A 196 12.46 15.34 7.58
CA ARG A 196 13.86 14.89 7.53
C ARG A 196 14.76 15.87 6.78
N LEU A 197 14.32 16.36 5.60
CA LEU A 197 15.09 17.33 4.80
C LEU A 197 15.30 18.67 5.52
N LYS A 198 14.42 19.02 6.47
CA LYS A 198 14.54 20.21 7.31
C LYS A 198 15.30 19.95 8.63
N GLY A 199 15.69 18.71 8.90
CA GLY A 199 16.28 18.32 10.18
C GLY A 199 15.27 18.31 11.34
N GLU A 200 14.00 18.10 11.04
CA GLU A 200 12.89 18.04 12.00
C GLU A 200 12.52 16.58 12.31
N GLU A 201 11.89 16.36 13.47
CA GLU A 201 11.29 15.07 13.81
C GLU A 201 10.07 14.77 12.92
N PRO A 202 9.74 13.49 12.67
CA PRO A 202 8.53 13.11 11.94
C PRO A 202 7.28 13.79 12.54
N PRO A 203 6.42 14.38 11.69
CA PRO A 203 5.29 15.16 12.18
C PRO A 203 4.25 14.26 12.87
N ALA A 204 3.56 14.82 13.86
CA ALA A 204 2.44 14.19 14.56
C ALA A 204 2.72 12.75 15.06
N GLY A 205 3.97 12.43 15.42
CA GLY A 205 4.34 11.13 15.98
C GLY A 205 4.44 9.99 14.95
N LEU A 206 4.42 10.27 13.64
CA LEU A 206 4.62 9.25 12.61
C LEU A 206 5.95 8.52 12.81
N ASN A 207 5.97 7.22 12.56
CA ASN A 207 7.19 6.43 12.59
C ASN A 207 7.76 6.31 11.17
N LYS A 208 8.93 6.92 10.93
CA LYS A 208 9.56 6.94 9.60
C LYS A 208 9.83 5.56 8.99
N GLY A 209 10.16 4.55 9.80
CA GLY A 209 10.42 3.20 9.33
C GLY A 209 9.13 2.50 8.92
N VAL A 210 8.07 2.66 9.72
CA VAL A 210 6.74 2.13 9.43
C VAL A 210 6.17 2.77 8.17
N VAL A 211 6.26 4.09 8.03
CA VAL A 211 5.78 4.82 6.85
C VAL A 211 6.47 4.32 5.59
N TYR A 212 7.80 4.22 5.61
CA TYR A 212 8.59 3.76 4.46
C TYR A 212 8.24 2.32 4.04
N GLU A 213 8.25 1.36 4.97
CA GLU A 213 7.99 -0.04 4.62
C GLU A 213 6.55 -0.27 4.16
N ARG A 214 5.58 0.43 4.76
CA ARG A 214 4.18 0.36 4.32
C ARG A 214 3.99 1.00 2.95
N HIS A 215 4.67 2.11 2.66
CA HIS A 215 4.64 2.74 1.33
C HIS A 215 5.23 1.79 0.27
N TYR A 216 6.39 1.21 0.55
CA TYR A 216 7.02 0.22 -0.32
C TYR A 216 6.09 -0.97 -0.61
N ALA A 217 5.48 -1.54 0.42
CA ALA A 217 4.57 -2.66 0.29
C ALA A 217 3.30 -2.30 -0.50
N LEU A 218 2.72 -1.12 -0.25
CA LEU A 218 1.52 -0.64 -0.95
C LEU A 218 1.79 -0.35 -2.42
N ASN A 219 2.94 0.24 -2.77
CA ASN A 219 3.34 0.44 -4.17
C ASN A 219 3.44 -0.89 -4.92
N TRP A 220 4.04 -1.91 -4.31
CA TRP A 220 4.10 -3.23 -4.92
C TRP A 220 2.71 -3.86 -5.12
N LEU A 221 1.82 -3.70 -4.13
CA LEU A 221 0.45 -4.22 -4.15
C LEU A 221 -0.40 -3.63 -5.27
N ILE A 222 -0.32 -2.31 -5.47
CA ILE A 222 -1.02 -1.62 -6.56
C ILE A 222 -0.33 -1.79 -7.92
N GLY A 223 0.76 -2.56 -7.95
CA GLY A 223 1.55 -2.82 -9.15
C GLY A 223 2.12 -1.57 -9.78
N TYR A 224 2.61 -0.65 -8.93
CA TYR A 224 3.26 0.58 -9.33
C TYR A 224 4.34 0.32 -10.37
N MET A 225 4.20 0.95 -11.55
CA MET A 225 5.08 0.80 -12.72
C MET A 225 5.34 -0.65 -13.18
N GLY A 226 4.55 -1.63 -12.72
CA GLY A 226 4.81 -3.05 -12.98
C GLY A 226 6.13 -3.58 -12.41
N GLN A 227 6.73 -2.88 -11.44
CA GLN A 227 8.04 -3.23 -10.87
C GLN A 227 8.01 -4.52 -10.05
N ASP A 228 9.12 -5.23 -10.03
CA ASP A 228 9.32 -6.35 -9.11
C ASP A 228 9.66 -5.85 -7.70
N TRP A 229 9.49 -6.73 -6.69
CA TRP A 229 9.63 -6.33 -5.29
C TRP A 229 10.97 -5.68 -4.97
N ASP A 230 12.08 -6.11 -5.56
CA ASP A 230 13.41 -5.54 -5.29
C ASP A 230 13.66 -4.16 -5.91
N ASP A 231 12.76 -3.71 -6.80
CA ASP A 231 12.92 -2.52 -7.65
C ASP A 231 11.92 -1.40 -7.32
N ILE A 232 11.01 -1.63 -6.37
CA ILE A 232 10.00 -0.65 -5.96
C ILE A 232 10.68 0.62 -5.46
N SER A 233 10.19 1.77 -5.94
CA SER A 233 10.56 3.08 -5.39
C SER A 233 9.42 3.67 -4.56
N THR A 234 9.80 4.61 -3.69
CA THR A 234 8.91 5.36 -2.80
C THR A 234 9.15 6.86 -2.97
N ASP A 235 9.37 7.30 -4.22
CA ASP A 235 9.73 8.69 -4.51
C ASP A 235 8.56 9.63 -4.15
N THR A 236 8.84 10.65 -3.31
CA THR A 236 7.87 11.65 -2.83
C THR A 236 8.40 13.06 -2.91
#